data_AF-A0A4R9GM10-F1
#
_entry.id   AF-A0A4R9GM10-F1
#
_cell.length_a   1.000
_cell.length_b   1.000
_cell.length_c   1.000
_cell.angle_alpha   90.00
_cell.angle_beta   90.00
_cell.angle_gamma   90.00
#
_symmetry.space_group_name_H-M   'P 1'
#
loop_
_entity.id
_entity.type
_entity.pdbx_description
1 polymer ?
#
loop_
_entity_poly.entity_id
_entity_poly.type
_entity_poly.pdbx_seq_one_letter_code
_entity_poly.pdbx_strand_id
1 'polypeptide(L)'
;MKVDFIFPSPQDLPVRTDSEESNSFPPILAAMEWGKENGADSVSFLPIGTEGWSEISRWEEFPLRTEIVQAEKEVSDLLPPLVFRNRLLVWTRNREQEIAETFFLVSEQLRKFREQASELLELPISPFPKVSWTEESEGTSILLSDLWESRKGSLIRSKDFILPEAFLFASSVRRERIPEIRWTELEDKTTVLVGDFISRRSIGKYGHVIQALFSSEIPEENPNVRAYRPREIFSVPFQLLLSAAISAEAWERLVSYCLEERPHKEDIAERLKTWTEKQPETELDSGIRSLFEERTVLLVDKFTGRNDRRLPAFLEKEYRKTEEIRKRKKETRLREIEEELLPRQLLLVEAQSRFEVSQNDQKTWDEFGNKCRQKLESLLSEQRNLSKESDSSNGRKAEDWNHLV
;
A
#
# COMPACT_ATOMS: atom_id res chain seq x y z
N MET A 1 4.33 -11.35 -20.75
CA MET A 1 3.34 -10.53 -21.47
C MET A 1 3.45 -9.13 -20.88
N LYS A 2 3.84 -8.11 -21.65
CA LYS A 2 3.91 -6.74 -21.11
C LYS A 2 2.49 -6.31 -20.73
N VAL A 3 2.39 -5.65 -19.58
CA VAL A 3 1.14 -5.05 -19.12
C VAL A 3 1.25 -3.60 -19.58
N ASP A 4 0.63 -3.26 -20.71
CA ASP A 4 0.79 -1.94 -21.34
C ASP A 4 -0.09 -0.94 -20.60
N PHE A 5 0.51 -0.22 -19.65
CA PHE A 5 -0.07 0.94 -19.01
C PHE A 5 0.58 2.21 -19.55
N ILE A 6 -0.25 3.19 -19.88
CA ILE A 6 0.19 4.54 -20.22
C ILE A 6 -0.41 5.47 -19.18
N PHE A 7 0.44 6.22 -18.50
CA PHE A 7 0.06 7.28 -17.58
C PHE A 7 0.21 8.62 -18.28
N PRO A 8 -0.69 9.58 -18.03
CA PRO A 8 -0.56 10.93 -18.57
C PRO A 8 0.66 11.60 -17.95
N SER A 9 1.42 12.31 -18.77
CA SER A 9 2.40 13.27 -18.29
C SER A 9 1.68 14.48 -17.64
N PRO A 10 2.34 15.24 -16.76
CA PRO A 10 1.76 16.46 -16.21
C PRO A 10 1.34 17.51 -17.25
N GLN A 11 1.84 17.40 -18.49
CA GLN A 11 1.50 18.29 -19.60
C GLN A 11 0.35 17.77 -20.45
N ASP A 12 -0.01 16.49 -20.31
CA ASP A 12 -0.99 15.82 -21.16
C ASP A 12 -2.44 16.18 -20.78
N LEU A 13 -2.67 16.55 -19.52
CA LEU A 13 -4.00 16.89 -19.01
C LEU A 13 -4.01 18.33 -18.51
N PRO A 14 -4.96 19.17 -18.96
CA PRO A 14 -5.07 20.53 -18.48
C PRO A 14 -5.39 20.53 -16.98
N VAL A 15 -4.44 20.99 -16.16
CA VAL A 15 -4.66 21.24 -14.73
C VAL A 15 -5.57 22.45 -14.61
N ARG A 16 -6.71 22.30 -13.91
CA ARG A 16 -7.53 23.45 -13.52
C ARG A 16 -6.70 24.32 -12.59
N THR A 17 -6.09 25.34 -13.17
CA THR A 17 -5.57 26.47 -12.41
C THR A 17 -6.78 27.35 -12.11
N ASP A 18 -6.97 27.69 -10.83
CA ASP A 18 -8.04 28.56 -10.32
C ASP A 18 -7.95 29.96 -10.95
N SER A 19 -8.34 30.06 -12.22
CA SER A 19 -8.44 31.26 -13.00
C SER A 19 -9.87 31.32 -13.53
N GLU A 20 -10.53 32.44 -13.27
CA GLU A 20 -11.94 32.72 -13.53
C GLU A 20 -12.31 32.80 -15.03
N GLU A 21 -11.57 32.15 -15.92
CA GLU A 21 -11.88 32.13 -17.35
C GLU A 21 -12.31 30.73 -17.82
N SER A 22 -13.62 30.65 -18.02
CA SER A 22 -14.42 29.53 -18.48
C SER A 22 -14.10 29.09 -19.91
N ASN A 23 -12.99 28.40 -20.12
CA ASN A 23 -12.89 27.47 -21.25
C ASN A 23 -13.15 26.04 -20.76
N SER A 24 -14.44 25.74 -20.66
CA SER A 24 -15.01 24.52 -20.13
C SER A 24 -14.82 23.34 -21.09
N PHE A 25 -13.63 22.76 -21.13
CA PHE A 25 -13.52 21.32 -21.38
C PHE A 25 -13.66 20.62 -20.03
N PRO A 26 -14.74 19.86 -19.78
CA PRO A 26 -14.83 19.02 -18.60
C PRO A 26 -13.57 18.13 -18.51
N PRO A 27 -12.96 17.95 -17.32
CA PRO A 27 -11.76 17.11 -17.15
C PRO A 27 -11.86 15.72 -17.80
N ILE A 28 -13.08 15.18 -17.90
CA ILE A 28 -13.38 13.94 -18.59
C ILE A 28 -13.22 13.98 -20.12
N LEU A 29 -13.53 15.10 -20.78
CA LEU A 29 -13.34 15.23 -22.23
C LEU A 29 -11.85 15.23 -22.57
N ALA A 30 -11.04 15.97 -21.81
CA ALA A 30 -9.59 15.96 -21.97
C ALA A 30 -9.00 14.56 -21.72
N ALA A 31 -9.48 13.85 -20.69
CA ALA A 31 -9.08 12.46 -20.44
C ALA A 31 -9.43 11.52 -21.60
N MET A 32 -10.58 11.72 -22.25
CA MET A 32 -11.01 10.92 -23.39
C MET A 32 -10.23 11.20 -24.67
N GLU A 33 -9.98 12.48 -24.95
CA GLU A 33 -9.13 12.89 -26.08
C GLU A 33 -7.73 12.31 -25.91
N TRP A 34 -7.13 12.49 -24.73
CA TRP A 34 -5.84 11.90 -24.39
C TRP A 34 -5.85 10.37 -24.50
N GLY A 35 -6.88 9.70 -23.98
CA GLY A 35 -7.00 8.25 -24.08
C GLY A 35 -7.04 7.77 -25.53
N LYS A 36 -7.78 8.48 -26.39
CA LYS A 36 -7.89 8.18 -27.82
C LYS A 36 -6.55 8.36 -28.55
N GLU A 37 -5.82 9.43 -28.24
CA GLU A 37 -4.48 9.67 -28.78
C GLU A 37 -3.49 8.57 -28.39
N ASN A 38 -3.69 7.97 -27.21
CA ASN A 38 -2.89 6.88 -26.68
C ASN A 38 -3.45 5.47 -26.99
N GLY A 39 -4.32 5.36 -28.00
CA GLY A 39 -4.76 4.08 -28.54
C GLY A 39 -5.92 3.41 -27.80
N ALA A 40 -6.64 4.13 -26.96
CA ALA A 40 -7.87 3.61 -26.36
C ALA A 40 -9.03 3.57 -27.37
N ASP A 41 -9.71 2.42 -27.46
CA ASP A 41 -10.96 2.22 -28.21
C ASP A 41 -12.18 2.12 -27.29
N SER A 42 -11.95 1.88 -25.99
CA SER A 42 -12.98 1.77 -24.96
C SER A 42 -12.66 2.59 -23.71
N VAL A 43 -13.68 2.81 -22.88
CA VAL A 43 -13.60 3.55 -21.62
C VAL A 43 -14.27 2.78 -20.50
N SER A 44 -13.78 2.98 -19.29
CA SER A 44 -14.37 2.42 -18.09
C SER A 44 -14.30 3.37 -16.93
N PHE A 45 -15.37 3.35 -16.16
CA PHE A 45 -15.55 4.18 -14.99
C PHE A 45 -15.34 3.32 -13.76
N LEU A 46 -14.23 3.55 -13.07
CA LEU A 46 -13.84 2.78 -11.89
C LEU A 46 -13.99 3.67 -10.67
N PRO A 47 -14.69 3.22 -9.62
CA PRO A 47 -14.66 3.91 -8.35
C PRO A 47 -13.21 4.05 -7.85
N ILE A 48 -12.89 5.18 -7.24
CA ILE A 48 -11.69 5.26 -6.39
C ILE A 48 -11.74 4.13 -5.35
N GLY A 49 -10.60 3.55 -4.98
CA GLY A 49 -10.50 2.40 -4.10
C GLY A 49 -10.47 1.03 -4.81
N THR A 50 -10.57 1.01 -6.15
CA THR A 50 -10.50 -0.19 -7.00
C THR A 50 -9.25 -0.23 -7.88
N GLU A 51 -8.16 0.39 -7.43
CA GLU A 51 -6.89 0.52 -8.18
C GLU A 51 -6.14 -0.82 -8.34
N GLY A 52 -6.66 -1.91 -7.76
CA GLY A 52 -6.12 -3.26 -7.89
C GLY A 52 -6.24 -3.78 -9.33
N TRP A 53 -5.13 -3.83 -10.07
CA TRP A 53 -5.13 -4.17 -11.51
C TRP A 53 -5.69 -5.55 -11.85
N SER A 54 -5.66 -6.50 -10.91
CA SER A 54 -6.25 -7.83 -11.12
C SER A 54 -7.77 -7.79 -11.34
N GLU A 55 -8.42 -6.68 -10.99
CA GLU A 55 -9.87 -6.55 -11.05
C GLU A 55 -10.35 -5.76 -12.25
N ILE A 56 -9.47 -5.09 -13.00
CA ILE A 56 -9.84 -4.23 -14.15
C ILE A 56 -10.61 -4.97 -15.23
N SER A 57 -10.25 -6.23 -15.49
CA SER A 57 -10.96 -7.10 -16.43
C SER A 57 -12.43 -7.38 -16.07
N ARG A 58 -12.84 -7.11 -14.82
CA ARG A 58 -14.22 -7.36 -14.34
C ARG A 58 -15.14 -6.15 -14.50
N TRP A 59 -14.58 -4.97 -14.79
CA TRP A 59 -15.36 -3.75 -14.89
C TRP A 59 -16.01 -3.63 -16.26
N GLU A 60 -17.18 -2.99 -16.30
CA GLU A 60 -17.90 -2.71 -17.54
C GLU A 60 -17.06 -1.85 -18.48
N GLU A 61 -17.14 -2.19 -19.76
CA GLU A 61 -16.38 -1.55 -20.82
C GLU A 61 -17.36 -0.94 -21.82
N PHE A 62 -17.14 0.33 -22.12
CA PHE A 62 -17.98 1.11 -23.01
C PHE A 62 -17.16 1.55 -24.22
N PRO A 63 -17.75 1.64 -25.42
CA PRO A 63 -17.01 2.19 -26.56
C PRO A 63 -16.64 3.65 -26.27
N LEU A 64 -15.44 4.09 -26.66
CA LEU A 64 -14.97 5.45 -26.39
C LEU A 64 -15.75 6.48 -27.25
N ARG A 65 -16.92 6.88 -26.74
CA ARG A 65 -17.85 7.82 -27.40
C ARG A 65 -18.27 8.92 -26.44
N THR A 66 -18.26 10.15 -26.92
CA THR A 66 -18.60 11.36 -26.14
C THR A 66 -20.02 11.33 -25.58
N GLU A 67 -20.97 10.59 -26.18
CA GLU A 67 -22.34 10.51 -25.68
C GLU A 67 -22.47 9.71 -24.37
N ILE A 68 -21.56 8.78 -24.09
CA ILE A 68 -21.60 7.91 -22.89
C ILE A 68 -21.28 8.71 -21.61
N VAL A 69 -20.58 9.84 -21.77
CA VAL A 69 -20.20 10.79 -20.71
C VAL A 69 -21.41 11.54 -20.15
N GLN A 70 -22.54 11.58 -20.87
CA GLN A 70 -23.74 12.31 -20.45
C GLN A 70 -24.52 11.59 -19.34
N ALA A 71 -24.16 10.35 -18.99
CA ALA A 71 -24.68 9.69 -17.80
C ALA A 71 -23.95 10.26 -16.56
N GLU A 72 -24.72 10.86 -15.64
CA GLU A 72 -24.32 11.55 -14.40
C GLU A 72 -23.38 10.76 -13.46
N LYS A 73 -22.14 10.47 -13.86
CA LYS A 73 -21.11 9.91 -12.99
C LYS A 73 -20.20 11.05 -12.51
N GLU A 74 -20.11 11.23 -11.19
CA GLU A 74 -19.15 12.16 -10.58
C GLU A 74 -17.73 11.65 -10.81
N VAL A 75 -17.05 12.21 -11.80
CA VAL A 75 -15.65 11.91 -12.11
C VAL A 75 -14.77 12.46 -10.98
N SER A 76 -13.79 11.68 -10.56
CA SER A 76 -12.78 12.12 -9.62
C SER A 76 -11.53 12.60 -10.34
N ASP A 77 -10.97 13.69 -9.82
CA ASP A 77 -9.74 14.35 -10.22
C ASP A 77 -8.55 13.99 -9.30
N LEU A 78 -8.78 13.17 -8.27
CA LEU A 78 -7.75 12.78 -7.31
C LEU A 78 -6.69 11.84 -7.88
N LEU A 79 -7.08 11.04 -8.88
CA LEU A 79 -6.17 10.12 -9.57
C LEU A 79 -6.18 10.47 -11.06
N PRO A 80 -5.02 10.48 -11.73
CA PRO A 80 -4.98 10.68 -13.17
C PRO A 80 -5.67 9.50 -13.88
N PRO A 81 -6.38 9.74 -15.00
CA PRO A 81 -6.85 8.67 -15.87
C PRO A 81 -5.64 7.90 -16.41
N LEU A 82 -5.86 6.68 -16.92
CA LEU A 82 -4.78 5.89 -17.50
C LEU A 82 -5.30 5.01 -18.63
N VAL A 83 -4.44 4.67 -19.59
CA VAL A 83 -4.76 3.69 -20.63
C VAL A 83 -4.16 2.35 -20.25
N PHE A 84 -5.00 1.32 -20.21
CA PHE A 84 -4.61 -0.06 -20.01
C PHE A 84 -4.94 -0.86 -21.28
N ARG A 85 -3.91 -1.33 -22.00
CA ARG A 85 -4.07 -1.94 -23.33
C ARG A 85 -4.75 -0.95 -24.28
N ASN A 86 -5.99 -1.20 -24.68
CA ASN A 86 -6.83 -0.35 -25.53
C ASN A 86 -7.98 0.32 -24.74
N ARG A 87 -7.91 0.33 -23.40
CA ARG A 87 -9.01 0.76 -22.55
C ARG A 87 -8.60 1.94 -21.67
N LEU A 88 -9.32 3.06 -21.79
CA LEU A 88 -9.18 4.23 -20.92
C LEU A 88 -9.89 3.97 -19.59
N LEU A 89 -9.18 4.13 -18.48
CA LEU A 89 -9.74 4.08 -17.14
C LEU A 89 -9.90 5.49 -16.61
N VAL A 90 -11.13 5.82 -16.22
CA VAL A 90 -11.50 7.09 -15.60
C VAL A 90 -12.02 6.81 -14.20
N TRP A 91 -11.54 7.56 -13.23
CA TRP A 91 -11.92 7.37 -11.84
C TRP A 91 -13.22 8.12 -11.55
N THR A 92 -14.12 7.47 -10.81
CA THR A 92 -15.34 8.09 -10.31
C THR A 92 -15.28 8.17 -8.80
N ARG A 93 -15.86 9.23 -8.23
CA ARG A 93 -16.06 9.33 -6.78
C ARG A 93 -16.97 8.21 -6.34
N ASN A 94 -16.59 7.55 -5.26
CA ASN A 94 -17.43 6.54 -4.65
C ASN A 94 -18.42 7.22 -3.69
N ARG A 95 -19.62 6.64 -3.52
CA ARG A 95 -20.59 7.11 -2.53
C ARG A 95 -20.10 6.84 -1.11
N GLU A 96 -19.36 5.75 -0.92
CA GLU A 96 -18.62 5.46 0.30
C GLU A 96 -17.20 5.98 0.12
N GLN A 97 -16.72 6.80 1.07
CA GLN A 97 -15.39 7.38 0.95
C GLN A 97 -14.29 6.35 1.21
N GLU A 98 -13.29 6.39 0.36
CA GLU A 98 -12.26 5.35 0.26
C GLU A 98 -10.92 5.80 0.85
N ILE A 99 -10.04 4.83 1.09
CA ILE A 99 -8.68 5.07 1.62
C ILE A 99 -7.95 6.15 0.80
N ALA A 100 -8.09 6.12 -0.53
CA ALA A 100 -7.47 7.08 -1.44
C ALA A 100 -7.98 8.52 -1.26
N GLU A 101 -9.30 8.72 -1.16
CA GLU A 101 -9.87 10.06 -0.93
C GLU A 101 -9.38 10.64 0.40
N THR A 102 -9.38 9.82 1.45
CA THR A 102 -8.84 10.21 2.75
C THR A 102 -7.33 10.47 2.69
N PHE A 103 -6.57 9.66 1.94
CA PHE A 103 -5.15 9.87 1.73
C PHE A 103 -4.84 11.23 1.11
N PHE A 104 -5.53 11.62 0.02
CA PHE A 104 -5.26 12.89 -0.63
C PHE A 104 -5.59 14.09 0.27
N LEU A 105 -6.66 14.03 1.06
CA LEU A 105 -6.98 15.07 2.04
C LEU A 105 -5.87 15.21 3.10
N VAL A 106 -5.38 14.10 3.64
CA VAL A 106 -4.26 14.09 4.60
C VAL A 106 -2.97 14.61 3.94
N SER A 107 -2.69 14.18 2.70
CA SER A 107 -1.50 14.60 1.95
C SER A 107 -1.51 16.11 1.68
N GLU A 108 -2.67 16.70 1.40
CA GLU A 108 -2.83 18.14 1.23
C GLU A 108 -2.54 18.90 2.52
N GLN A 109 -2.97 18.39 3.68
CA GLN A 109 -2.62 18.99 4.97
C GLN A 109 -1.12 18.87 5.26
N LEU A 110 -0.53 17.71 5.00
CA LEU A 110 0.92 17.50 5.11
C LEU A 110 1.67 18.52 4.24
N ARG A 111 1.24 18.74 2.99
CA ARG A 111 1.82 19.75 2.10
C ARG A 111 1.82 21.13 2.76
N LYS A 112 0.66 21.57 3.26
CA LYS A 112 0.50 22.87 3.91
C LYS A 112 1.41 23.06 5.11
N PHE A 113 1.53 22.05 5.98
CA PHE A 113 2.43 22.14 7.14
C PHE A 113 3.90 22.19 6.74
N ARG A 114 4.29 21.46 5.68
CA ARG A 114 5.66 21.50 5.17
C ARG A 114 5.99 22.83 4.52
N GLU A 115 5.08 23.41 3.75
CA GLU A 115 5.19 24.76 3.18
C GLU A 115 5.32 25.81 4.30
N GLN A 116 4.45 25.76 5.30
CA GLN A 116 4.53 26.65 6.47
C GLN A 116 5.84 26.49 7.24
N ALA A 117 6.32 25.27 7.44
CA ALA A 117 7.60 25.04 8.10
C ALA A 117 8.78 25.56 7.25
N SER A 118 8.70 25.43 5.92
CA SER A 118 9.69 25.99 4.98
C SER A 118 9.78 27.51 5.15
N GLU A 119 8.65 28.19 5.24
CA GLU A 119 8.57 29.63 5.45
C GLU A 119 9.09 30.05 6.84
N LEU A 120 8.63 29.38 7.89
CA LEU A 120 8.97 29.72 9.28
C LEU A 120 10.44 29.45 9.62
N LEU A 121 11.02 28.40 9.05
CA LEU A 121 12.42 28.03 9.28
C LEU A 121 13.37 28.65 8.25
N GLU A 122 12.84 29.22 7.18
CA GLU A 122 13.58 29.69 6.01
C GLU A 122 14.53 28.63 5.42
N LEU A 123 14.06 27.38 5.43
CA LEU A 123 14.78 26.25 4.87
C LEU A 123 14.04 25.73 3.64
N PRO A 124 14.74 25.28 2.59
CA PRO A 124 14.13 24.71 1.41
C PRO A 124 13.60 23.29 1.74
N ILE A 125 12.35 23.22 2.20
CA ILE A 125 11.68 21.95 2.53
C ILE A 125 10.80 21.57 1.35
N SER A 126 10.98 20.34 0.83
CA SER A 126 10.12 19.84 -0.24
C SER A 126 8.66 19.77 0.21
N PRO A 127 7.69 20.06 -0.69
CA PRO A 127 6.26 20.06 -0.33
C PRO A 127 5.74 18.67 0.08
N PHE A 128 6.38 17.60 -0.39
CA PHE A 128 6.05 16.23 -0.03
C PHE A 128 7.30 15.45 0.38
N PRO A 129 7.16 14.45 1.25
CA PRO A 129 8.17 13.41 1.41
C PRO A 129 8.23 12.55 0.14
N LYS A 130 9.33 11.83 -0.03
CA LYS A 130 9.51 10.87 -1.13
C LYS A 130 9.36 9.45 -0.62
N VAL A 131 8.86 8.58 -1.49
CA VAL A 131 8.67 7.16 -1.21
C VAL A 131 9.21 6.36 -2.38
N SER A 132 10.03 5.36 -2.06
CA SER A 132 10.41 4.29 -2.98
C SER A 132 10.06 2.94 -2.38
N TRP A 133 9.95 1.91 -3.22
CA TRP A 133 9.75 0.54 -2.75
C TRP A 133 10.56 -0.42 -3.60
N THR A 134 10.77 -1.62 -3.05
CA THR A 134 11.38 -2.73 -3.76
C THR A 134 10.30 -3.73 -4.15
N GLU A 135 10.47 -4.39 -5.30
CA GLU A 135 9.60 -5.46 -5.79
C GLU A 135 10.38 -6.73 -6.09
N GLU A 136 9.80 -7.88 -5.77
CA GLU A 136 10.28 -9.18 -6.25
C GLU A 136 9.86 -9.40 -7.72
N SER A 137 10.87 -9.58 -8.58
CA SER A 137 10.82 -9.69 -10.04
C SER A 137 10.29 -11.04 -10.56
N GLU A 138 9.77 -11.94 -9.72
CA GLU A 138 9.19 -13.21 -10.16
C GLU A 138 7.81 -12.99 -10.82
N GLY A 139 7.80 -12.32 -11.98
CA GLY A 139 6.62 -12.05 -12.80
C GLY A 139 6.66 -10.71 -13.54
N THR A 140 5.50 -10.28 -14.06
CA THR A 140 5.29 -8.93 -14.56
C THR A 140 5.29 -7.95 -13.38
N SER A 141 6.40 -7.24 -13.19
CA SER A 141 6.47 -6.06 -12.30
C SER A 141 5.66 -4.91 -12.91
N ILE A 142 5.04 -4.11 -12.04
CA ILE A 142 4.34 -2.89 -12.46
C ILE A 142 5.32 -1.73 -12.61
N LEU A 143 6.52 -1.84 -12.04
CA LEU A 143 7.64 -0.96 -12.35
C LEU A 143 8.06 -1.19 -13.80
N LEU A 144 7.50 -0.36 -14.68
CA LEU A 144 7.95 -0.21 -16.06
C LEU A 144 9.46 0.08 -16.09
N SER A 145 10.11 -0.23 -17.22
CA SER A 145 11.57 -0.09 -17.40
C SER A 145 12.12 1.33 -17.25
N ASP A 146 11.29 2.32 -16.96
CA ASP A 146 11.70 3.73 -16.82
C ASP A 146 11.43 4.27 -15.40
N LEU A 147 10.87 3.43 -14.51
CA LEU A 147 10.44 3.79 -13.16
C LEU A 147 11.29 3.13 -12.05
N TRP A 148 12.33 2.37 -12.43
CA TRP A 148 13.25 1.67 -11.53
C TRP A 148 14.59 2.43 -11.44
N GLU A 149 15.12 2.53 -10.22
CA GLU A 149 16.41 3.15 -9.94
C GLU A 149 17.54 2.12 -10.00
N SER A 150 17.29 0.91 -9.49
CA SER A 150 18.31 -0.14 -9.43
C SER A 150 17.70 -1.54 -9.46
N ARG A 151 18.52 -2.53 -9.84
CA ARG A 151 18.18 -3.95 -9.79
C ARG A 151 19.31 -4.75 -9.18
N LYS A 152 18.98 -5.59 -8.20
CA LYS A 152 19.90 -6.50 -7.54
C LYS A 152 19.31 -7.90 -7.55
N GLY A 153 19.74 -8.72 -8.51
CA GLY A 153 19.18 -10.07 -8.72
C GLY A 153 17.69 -10.01 -9.11
N SER A 154 16.85 -10.66 -8.30
CA SER A 154 15.39 -10.65 -8.44
C SER A 154 14.72 -9.43 -7.79
N LEU A 155 15.44 -8.53 -7.14
CA LEU A 155 14.86 -7.34 -6.52
C LEU A 155 15.03 -6.11 -7.42
N ILE A 156 13.93 -5.40 -7.67
CA ILE A 156 13.90 -4.15 -8.43
C ILE A 156 13.48 -3.04 -7.47
N ARG A 157 14.22 -1.94 -7.41
CA ARG A 157 13.86 -0.78 -6.61
C ARG A 157 13.31 0.32 -7.50
N SER A 158 12.18 0.89 -7.10
CA SER A 158 11.60 2.06 -7.75
C SER A 158 12.50 3.29 -7.58
N LYS A 159 12.36 4.28 -8.47
CA LYS A 159 12.85 5.64 -8.16
C LYS A 159 12.12 6.22 -6.96
N ASP A 160 12.66 7.30 -6.42
CA ASP A 160 11.99 8.09 -5.39
C ASP A 160 10.87 8.92 -6.01
N PHE A 161 9.63 8.59 -5.67
CA PHE A 161 8.43 9.31 -6.08
C PHE A 161 7.99 10.27 -4.99
N ILE A 162 7.40 11.42 -5.33
CA ILE A 162 6.70 12.21 -4.31
C ILE A 162 5.51 11.43 -3.78
N LEU A 163 5.13 11.66 -2.52
CA LEU A 163 4.11 10.88 -1.82
C LEU A 163 2.79 10.63 -2.61
N PRO A 164 2.19 11.62 -3.30
CA PRO A 164 1.01 11.39 -4.14
C PRO A 164 1.24 10.44 -5.32
N GLU A 165 2.39 10.55 -6.00
CA GLU A 165 2.77 9.67 -7.10
C GLU A 165 3.03 8.25 -6.59
N ALA A 166 3.72 8.14 -5.45
CA ALA A 166 3.98 6.86 -4.81
C ALA A 166 2.68 6.14 -4.45
N PHE A 167 1.66 6.86 -3.97
CA PHE A 167 0.35 6.28 -3.73
C PHE A 167 -0.23 5.66 -5.00
N LEU A 168 -0.25 6.39 -6.12
CA LEU A 168 -0.76 5.87 -7.39
C LEU A 168 -0.02 4.60 -7.83
N PHE A 169 1.31 4.67 -7.88
CA PHE A 169 2.13 3.56 -8.40
C PHE A 169 2.30 2.39 -7.44
N ALA A 170 2.14 2.59 -6.12
CA ALA A 170 2.28 1.53 -5.14
C ALA A 170 0.94 0.87 -4.76
N SER A 171 -0.20 1.59 -4.84
CA SER A 171 -1.57 1.02 -4.67
C SER A 171 -1.86 -0.12 -5.64
N SER A 172 -1.22 0.02 -6.77
CA SER A 172 -1.12 -0.87 -7.90
C SER A 172 -0.44 -2.21 -7.62
N VAL A 173 0.54 -2.23 -6.74
CA VAL A 173 1.47 -3.35 -6.60
C VAL A 173 0.87 -4.38 -5.65
N ARG A 174 1.03 -5.67 -5.97
CA ARG A 174 0.64 -6.74 -5.06
C ARG A 174 1.49 -6.62 -3.78
N ARG A 175 0.84 -6.38 -2.65
CA ARG A 175 1.51 -6.19 -1.34
C ARG A 175 2.49 -7.31 -0.99
N GLU A 176 2.20 -8.55 -1.37
CA GLU A 176 3.07 -9.72 -1.12
C GLU A 176 4.39 -9.65 -1.90
N ARG A 177 4.49 -8.77 -2.91
CA ARG A 177 5.69 -8.59 -3.72
C ARG A 177 6.56 -7.43 -3.27
N ILE A 178 6.17 -6.71 -2.21
CA ILE A 178 6.90 -5.53 -1.73
C ILE A 178 7.68 -5.90 -0.47
N PRO A 179 8.96 -6.32 -0.57
CA PRO A 179 9.75 -6.63 0.60
C PRO A 179 10.16 -5.40 1.42
N GLU A 180 10.26 -4.21 0.82
CA GLU A 180 10.62 -2.96 1.52
C GLU A 180 9.90 -1.76 0.90
N ILE A 181 9.35 -0.90 1.77
CA ILE A 181 8.97 0.48 1.47
C ILE A 181 9.96 1.40 2.18
N ARG A 182 10.46 2.40 1.48
CA ARG A 182 11.37 3.42 1.99
C ARG A 182 10.71 4.78 1.94
N TRP A 183 10.63 5.43 3.09
CA TRP A 183 10.08 6.76 3.29
C TRP A 183 11.22 7.74 3.57
N THR A 184 11.41 8.69 2.66
CA THR A 184 12.41 9.75 2.75
C THR A 184 11.70 11.06 3.08
N GLU A 185 11.82 11.50 4.32
CA GLU A 185 11.17 12.71 4.83
C GLU A 185 11.80 13.98 4.25
N LEU A 186 13.14 14.01 4.18
CA LEU A 186 13.95 15.15 3.75
C LEU A 186 15.23 14.64 3.04
N GLU A 187 15.62 15.28 1.94
CA GLU A 187 16.79 14.84 1.15
C GLU A 187 18.09 15.52 1.58
N ASP A 188 17.99 16.74 2.10
CA ASP A 188 19.16 17.57 2.41
C ASP A 188 19.75 17.23 3.80
N LYS A 189 21.09 17.24 3.87
CA LYS A 189 21.85 17.16 5.11
C LYS A 189 21.74 18.43 5.95
N THR A 190 21.42 19.58 5.34
CA THR A 190 21.21 20.84 6.09
C THR A 190 19.95 20.77 6.97
N THR A 191 18.97 19.94 6.62
CA THR A 191 17.70 19.80 7.34
C THR A 191 17.69 18.63 8.33
N VAL A 192 18.86 18.10 8.71
CA VAL A 192 18.97 16.93 9.61
C VAL A 192 18.32 17.15 10.97
N LEU A 193 18.42 18.36 11.55
CA LEU A 193 17.76 18.65 12.84
C LEU A 193 16.23 18.63 12.74
N VAL A 194 15.69 19.11 11.61
CA VAL A 194 14.25 19.02 11.32
C VAL A 194 13.87 17.55 11.14
N GLY A 195 14.67 16.80 10.41
CA GLY A 195 14.51 15.36 10.24
C GLY A 195 14.50 14.58 11.56
N ASP A 196 15.45 14.86 12.46
CA ASP A 196 15.51 14.23 13.79
C ASP A 196 14.27 14.56 14.60
N PHE A 197 13.83 15.83 14.61
CA PHE A 197 12.57 16.20 15.25
C PHE A 197 11.38 15.42 14.71
N ILE A 198 11.20 15.41 13.38
CA ILE A 198 10.07 14.72 12.74
C ILE A 198 10.14 13.21 13.00
N SER A 199 11.32 12.62 12.91
CA SER A 199 11.57 11.20 13.22
C SER A 199 11.20 10.85 14.65
N ARG A 200 11.76 11.56 15.63
CA ARG A 200 11.47 11.32 17.04
C ARG A 200 10.03 11.60 17.39
N ARG A 201 9.40 12.60 16.79
CA ARG A 201 7.98 12.88 17.01
C ARG A 201 7.11 11.75 16.50
N SER A 202 7.31 11.33 15.25
CA SER A 202 6.56 10.24 14.64
C SER A 202 6.74 8.93 15.39
N ILE A 203 8.00 8.54 15.67
CA ILE A 203 8.33 7.28 16.35
C ILE A 203 7.90 7.36 17.81
N GLY A 204 8.26 8.41 18.53
CA GLY A 204 7.90 8.61 19.93
C GLY A 204 6.41 8.49 20.20
N LYS A 205 5.59 9.19 19.40
CA LYS A 205 4.15 9.23 19.63
C LYS A 205 3.38 8.08 18.97
N TYR A 206 3.82 7.62 17.78
CA TYR A 206 3.09 6.65 16.93
C TYR A 206 3.95 5.45 16.51
N GLY A 207 5.09 5.20 17.15
CA GLY A 207 6.01 4.11 16.81
C GLY A 207 5.37 2.73 16.91
N HIS A 208 4.51 2.54 17.91
CA HIS A 208 3.66 1.36 18.05
C HIS A 208 2.71 1.14 16.85
N VAL A 209 2.12 2.21 16.30
CA VAL A 209 1.31 2.14 15.06
C VAL A 209 2.18 1.78 13.86
N ILE A 210 3.37 2.39 13.76
CA ILE A 210 4.34 2.06 12.70
C ILE A 210 4.70 0.56 12.78
N GLN A 211 5.01 0.02 13.95
CA GLN A 211 5.28 -1.41 14.16
C GLN A 211 4.06 -2.31 13.92
N ALA A 212 2.85 -1.79 14.08
CA ALA A 212 1.65 -2.50 13.68
C ALA A 212 1.55 -2.63 12.16
N LEU A 213 1.98 -1.61 11.42
CA LEU A 213 1.95 -1.59 9.95
C LEU A 213 3.10 -2.35 9.32
N PHE A 214 4.25 -2.44 10.00
CA PHE A 214 5.49 -3.00 9.46
C PHE A 214 6.01 -4.18 10.30
N SER A 215 6.65 -5.17 9.67
CA SER A 215 7.07 -6.41 10.35
C SER A 215 8.50 -6.39 10.91
N SER A 216 9.33 -5.42 10.52
CA SER A 216 10.73 -5.32 10.94
C SER A 216 10.94 -4.19 11.95
N GLU A 217 11.92 -4.36 12.84
CA GLU A 217 12.45 -3.27 13.66
C GLU A 217 12.95 -2.13 12.75
N ILE A 218 12.70 -0.90 13.17
CA ILE A 218 13.02 0.31 12.41
C ILE A 218 14.54 0.45 12.39
N PRO A 219 15.23 0.36 11.23
CA PRO A 219 16.68 0.52 11.20
C PRO A 219 17.05 1.97 11.56
N GLU A 220 17.90 2.17 12.58
CA GLU A 220 18.43 3.48 12.99
C GLU A 220 19.61 3.92 12.10
N GLU A 221 19.42 4.00 10.79
CA GLU A 221 20.51 4.35 9.87
C GLU A 221 20.53 5.85 9.49
N ASN A 222 19.37 6.54 9.47
CA ASN A 222 19.24 7.96 9.14
C ASN A 222 17.91 8.55 9.67
N PRO A 223 17.87 9.69 10.40
CA PRO A 223 16.62 10.29 10.84
C PRO A 223 15.68 10.72 9.69
N ASN A 224 16.24 11.01 8.52
CA ASN A 224 15.48 11.44 7.35
C ASN A 224 14.88 10.29 6.55
N VAL A 225 15.36 9.05 6.73
CA VAL A 225 14.99 7.93 5.87
C VAL A 225 14.60 6.75 6.72
N ARG A 226 13.41 6.22 6.48
CA ARG A 226 12.90 5.06 7.21
C ARG A 226 12.54 3.97 6.22
N ALA A 227 13.21 2.83 6.32
CA ALA A 227 12.95 1.65 5.50
C ALA A 227 12.21 0.61 6.34
N TYR A 228 11.13 0.06 5.78
CA TYR A 228 10.24 -0.83 6.49
C TYR A 228 9.77 -1.98 5.62
N ARG A 229 9.62 -3.16 6.21
CA ARG A 229 8.92 -4.26 5.57
C ARG A 229 7.41 -4.14 5.82
N PRO A 230 6.58 -3.89 4.78
CA PRO A 230 5.13 -3.80 4.94
C PRO A 230 4.55 -5.12 5.44
N ARG A 231 3.59 -5.07 6.38
CA ARG A 231 2.83 -6.27 6.74
C ARG A 231 1.86 -6.63 5.63
N GLU A 232 1.89 -7.90 5.22
CA GLU A 232 1.02 -8.42 4.17
C GLU A 232 -0.46 -8.41 4.52
N ILE A 233 -0.83 -8.19 5.79
CA ILE A 233 -2.25 -8.07 6.19
C ILE A 233 -2.88 -6.74 5.78
N PHE A 234 -2.07 -5.70 5.53
CA PHE A 234 -2.56 -4.38 5.14
C PHE A 234 -2.21 -4.08 3.68
N SER A 235 -3.12 -3.42 2.98
CA SER A 235 -2.86 -2.88 1.66
C SER A 235 -1.84 -1.73 1.73
N VAL A 236 -1.03 -1.58 0.69
CA VAL A 236 -0.08 -0.47 0.57
C VAL A 236 -0.75 0.91 0.68
N PRO A 237 -1.93 1.17 0.05
CA PRO A 237 -2.66 2.42 0.23
C PRO A 237 -2.95 2.74 1.71
N PHE A 238 -3.38 1.74 2.48
CA PHE A 238 -3.70 1.91 3.89
C PHE A 238 -2.46 2.28 4.72
N GLN A 239 -1.34 1.59 4.44
CA GLN A 239 -0.07 1.86 5.10
C GLN A 239 0.43 3.28 4.79
N LEU A 240 0.37 3.70 3.53
CA LEU A 240 0.74 5.05 3.11
C LEU A 240 -0.15 6.14 3.73
N LEU A 241 -1.47 5.89 3.84
CA LEU A 241 -2.40 6.79 4.53
C LEU A 241 -1.98 7.03 5.99
N LEU A 242 -1.74 5.96 6.75
CA LEU A 242 -1.36 6.11 8.15
C LEU A 242 0.04 6.73 8.31
N SER A 243 1.00 6.36 7.47
CA SER A 243 2.33 7.01 7.45
C SER A 243 2.23 8.50 7.14
N ALA A 244 1.39 8.89 6.17
CA ALA A 244 1.14 10.29 5.84
C ALA A 244 0.48 11.05 7.00
N ALA A 245 -0.49 10.45 7.68
CA ALA A 245 -1.17 11.07 8.83
C ALA A 245 -0.21 11.25 10.03
N ILE A 246 0.66 10.27 10.29
CA ILE A 246 1.71 10.36 11.32
C ILE A 246 2.72 11.45 10.98
N SER A 247 3.14 11.55 9.71
CA SER A 247 4.03 12.62 9.25
C SER A 247 3.35 13.99 9.39
N ALA A 248 2.08 14.12 9.00
CA ALA A 248 1.30 15.35 9.14
C ALA A 248 1.23 15.83 10.59
N GLU A 249 1.03 14.93 11.55
CA GLU A 249 1.06 15.28 12.98
C GLU A 249 2.41 15.78 13.46
N ALA A 250 3.49 15.18 12.96
CA ALA A 250 4.82 15.63 13.33
C ALA A 250 5.13 17.03 12.79
N TRP A 251 4.76 17.30 11.53
CA TRP A 251 4.94 18.61 10.90
C TRP A 251 4.05 19.69 11.51
N GLU A 252 2.78 19.39 11.76
CA GLU A 252 1.88 20.29 12.48
C GLU A 252 2.45 20.66 13.85
N ARG A 253 3.04 19.70 14.57
CA ARG A 253 3.62 19.97 15.88
C ARG A 253 4.86 20.86 15.78
N LEU A 254 5.72 20.65 14.78
CA LEU A 254 6.86 21.52 14.52
C LEU A 254 6.41 22.96 14.22
N VAL A 255 5.45 23.12 13.30
CA VAL A 255 4.87 24.42 12.95
C VAL A 255 4.28 25.10 14.19
N SER A 256 3.56 24.34 15.03
CA SER A 256 3.01 24.87 16.29
C SER A 256 4.11 25.43 17.20
N TYR A 257 5.22 24.70 17.40
CA TYR A 257 6.34 25.20 18.19
C TYR A 257 6.97 26.46 17.60
N CYS A 258 7.15 26.50 16.28
CA CYS A 258 7.66 27.69 15.59
C CYS A 258 6.75 28.91 15.79
N LEU A 259 5.43 28.73 15.74
CA LEU A 259 4.46 29.81 15.92
C LEU A 259 4.31 30.26 17.38
N GLU A 260 4.38 29.32 18.32
CA GLU A 260 4.28 29.54 19.77
C GLU A 260 5.52 30.28 20.32
N GLU A 261 6.73 29.79 20.00
CA GLU A 261 7.97 30.33 20.56
C GLU A 261 8.61 31.43 19.70
N ARG A 262 8.28 31.50 18.39
CA ARG A 262 8.82 32.47 17.43
C ARG A 262 10.34 32.66 17.54
N PRO A 263 11.13 31.58 17.43
CA PRO A 263 12.57 31.66 17.64
C PRO A 263 13.22 32.60 16.63
N HIS A 264 14.25 33.33 17.06
CA HIS A 264 15.13 34.04 16.14
C HIS A 264 15.94 33.03 15.31
N LYS A 265 16.33 33.41 14.09
CA LYS A 265 17.02 32.50 13.14
C LYS A 265 18.28 31.86 13.73
N GLU A 266 19.04 32.63 14.50
CA GLU A 266 20.28 32.18 15.14
C GLU A 266 20.04 31.08 16.18
N ASP A 267 18.85 31.04 16.78
CA ASP A 267 18.48 30.11 17.85
C ASP A 267 17.74 28.87 17.34
N ILE A 268 17.32 28.83 16.07
CA ILE A 268 16.50 27.73 15.51
C ILE A 268 17.16 26.38 15.73
N ALA A 269 18.47 26.28 15.52
CA ALA A 269 19.20 25.01 15.68
C ALA A 269 19.20 24.51 17.13
N GLU A 270 19.34 25.42 18.11
CA GLU A 270 19.27 25.06 19.53
C GLU A 270 17.85 24.67 19.91
N ARG A 271 16.86 25.43 19.45
CA ARG A 271 15.44 25.16 19.70
C ARG A 271 14.99 23.82 19.16
N LEU A 272 15.39 23.48 17.93
CA LEU A 272 15.12 22.16 17.35
C LEU A 272 15.68 21.03 18.21
N LYS A 273 16.90 21.16 18.77
CA LYS A 273 17.46 20.16 19.68
C LYS A 273 16.63 20.03 20.95
N THR A 274 16.31 21.15 21.60
CA THR A 274 15.50 21.17 22.81
C THR A 274 14.09 20.60 22.58
N TRP A 275 13.46 20.93 21.45
CA TRP A 275 12.15 20.38 21.09
C TRP A 275 12.24 18.89 20.78
N THR A 276 13.32 18.43 20.15
CA THR A 276 13.55 17.02 19.85
C THR A 276 13.74 16.19 21.12
N GLU A 277 14.45 16.70 22.12
CA GLU A 277 14.62 16.07 23.43
C GLU A 277 13.32 15.99 24.25
N LYS A 278 12.38 16.91 24.02
CA LYS A 278 11.05 16.90 24.65
C LYS A 278 10.08 15.91 24.02
N GLN A 279 10.47 15.22 22.94
CA GLN A 279 9.58 14.25 22.30
C GLN A 279 9.41 12.99 23.18
N PRO A 280 8.21 12.41 23.19
CA PRO A 280 7.94 11.22 24.00
C PRO A 280 8.82 10.05 23.56
N GLU A 281 9.23 9.21 24.51
CA GLU A 281 9.80 7.90 24.19
C GLU A 281 8.68 6.92 23.84
N THR A 282 8.97 5.95 22.97
CA THR A 282 7.95 5.02 22.48
C THR A 282 7.69 3.90 23.47
N GLU A 283 6.42 3.64 23.78
CA GLU A 283 5.99 2.40 24.43
C GLU A 283 5.71 1.34 23.35
N LEU A 284 6.58 0.33 23.25
CA LEU A 284 6.60 -0.64 22.13
C LEU A 284 5.62 -1.82 22.29
N ASP A 285 4.78 -1.82 23.32
CA ASP A 285 4.03 -3.02 23.73
C ASP A 285 2.65 -3.22 23.06
N SER A 286 2.20 -2.32 22.16
CA SER A 286 0.80 -2.32 21.71
C SER A 286 0.50 -3.05 20.39
N GLY A 287 1.49 -3.49 19.60
CA GLY A 287 1.28 -4.34 18.41
C GLY A 287 0.11 -3.90 17.52
N ILE A 288 -0.71 -4.83 16.99
CA ILE A 288 -1.93 -4.51 16.21
C ILE A 288 -2.95 -3.70 17.02
N ARG A 289 -2.99 -3.87 18.35
CA ARG A 289 -3.97 -3.17 19.20
C ARG A 289 -3.86 -1.65 19.09
N SER A 290 -2.65 -1.14 18.84
CA SER A 290 -2.38 0.27 18.56
C SER A 290 -3.29 0.91 17.51
N LEU A 291 -3.72 0.14 16.49
CA LEU A 291 -4.56 0.63 15.40
C LEU A 291 -6.01 0.89 15.84
N PHE A 292 -6.41 0.31 16.97
CA PHE A 292 -7.75 0.44 17.56
C PHE A 292 -7.80 1.44 18.71
N GLU A 293 -6.65 1.98 19.11
CA GLU A 293 -6.59 3.00 20.15
C GLU A 293 -7.21 4.31 19.66
N GLU A 294 -7.94 4.99 20.55
CA GLU A 294 -8.64 6.23 20.22
C GLU A 294 -7.71 7.29 19.62
N ARG A 295 -6.45 7.39 20.11
CA ARG A 295 -5.45 8.32 19.58
C ARG A 295 -5.11 8.08 18.11
N THR A 296 -5.18 6.83 17.65
CA THR A 296 -4.89 6.44 16.26
C THR A 296 -6.13 6.61 15.41
N VAL A 297 -7.31 6.25 15.95
CA VAL A 297 -8.61 6.48 15.29
C VAL A 297 -8.82 7.95 14.96
N LEU A 298 -8.53 8.84 15.91
CA LEU A 298 -8.68 10.28 15.73
C LEU A 298 -7.61 10.91 14.84
N LEU A 299 -6.48 10.23 14.58
CA LEU A 299 -5.36 10.79 13.81
C LEU A 299 -5.77 11.09 12.36
N VAL A 300 -6.48 10.16 11.72
CA VAL A 300 -6.92 10.32 10.33
C VAL A 300 -8.03 11.37 10.24
N ASP A 301 -8.97 11.33 11.16
CA ASP A 301 -10.10 12.27 11.25
C ASP A 301 -9.63 13.71 11.42
N LYS A 302 -8.59 13.92 12.25
CA LYS A 302 -7.98 15.23 12.49
C LYS A 302 -7.58 15.95 11.20
N PHE A 303 -6.92 15.25 10.29
CA PHE A 303 -6.41 15.85 9.05
C PHE A 303 -7.40 15.83 7.89
N THR A 304 -8.55 15.19 8.07
CA THR A 304 -9.67 15.27 7.12
C THR A 304 -10.73 16.30 7.53
N GLY A 305 -10.63 16.88 8.74
CA GLY A 305 -11.61 17.80 9.28
C GLY A 305 -12.93 17.13 9.67
N ARG A 306 -12.89 15.83 9.98
CA ARG A 306 -14.05 14.97 10.25
C ARG A 306 -14.05 14.46 11.68
N ASN A 307 -15.18 13.87 12.08
CA ASN A 307 -15.41 13.27 13.41
C ASN A 307 -16.13 11.90 13.31
N ASP A 308 -16.13 11.25 12.14
CA ASP A 308 -16.91 10.04 11.88
C ASP A 308 -16.14 8.73 12.13
N ARG A 309 -14.94 8.79 12.71
CA ARG A 309 -14.11 7.65 13.13
C ARG A 309 -13.92 6.65 12.00
N ARG A 310 -13.27 7.07 10.92
CA ARG A 310 -13.18 6.26 9.68
C ARG A 310 -12.23 5.09 9.76
N LEU A 311 -11.17 5.23 10.55
CA LEU A 311 -10.13 4.23 10.64
C LEU A 311 -10.68 2.81 10.96
N PRO A 312 -11.62 2.64 11.91
CA PRO A 312 -12.33 1.38 12.12
C PRO A 312 -12.96 0.77 10.87
N ALA A 313 -13.63 1.58 10.03
CA ALA A 313 -14.26 1.09 8.81
C ALA A 313 -13.22 0.64 7.77
N PHE A 314 -12.11 1.38 7.65
CA PHE A 314 -10.99 1.00 6.78
C PHE A 314 -10.33 -0.30 7.25
N LEU A 315 -10.10 -0.44 8.56
CA LEU A 315 -9.61 -1.68 9.15
C LEU A 315 -10.55 -2.83 8.82
N GLU A 316 -11.85 -2.73 9.10
CA GLU A 316 -12.80 -3.80 8.80
C GLU A 316 -12.75 -4.24 7.31
N LYS A 317 -12.63 -3.28 6.38
CA LYS A 317 -12.49 -3.56 4.95
C LYS A 317 -11.19 -4.31 4.63
N GLU A 318 -10.08 -3.86 5.18
CA GLU A 318 -8.75 -4.50 5.03
C GLU A 318 -8.74 -5.92 5.60
N TYR A 319 -9.41 -6.16 6.73
CA TYR A 319 -9.59 -7.48 7.32
C TYR A 319 -10.34 -8.41 6.37
N ARG A 320 -11.52 -7.98 5.90
CA ARG A 320 -12.38 -8.77 5.01
C ARG A 320 -11.65 -9.16 3.73
N LYS A 321 -10.95 -8.21 3.10
CA LYS A 321 -10.12 -8.46 1.91
C LYS A 321 -9.06 -9.52 2.17
N THR A 322 -8.36 -9.43 3.30
CA THR A 322 -7.29 -10.37 3.66
C THR A 322 -7.83 -11.77 3.96
N GLU A 323 -8.93 -11.87 4.69
CA GLU A 323 -9.65 -13.13 4.91
C GLU A 323 -10.11 -13.76 3.60
N GLU A 324 -10.72 -13.00 2.69
CA GLU A 324 -11.14 -13.52 1.39
C GLU A 324 -9.97 -14.06 0.57
N ILE A 325 -8.83 -13.36 0.55
CA ILE A 325 -7.62 -13.83 -0.14
C ILE A 325 -7.12 -15.14 0.48
N ARG A 326 -7.11 -15.23 1.81
CA ARG A 326 -6.69 -16.44 2.52
C ARG A 326 -7.63 -17.60 2.28
N LYS A 327 -8.93 -17.37 2.33
CA LYS A 327 -9.96 -18.35 2.02
C LYS A 327 -9.77 -18.88 0.59
N ARG A 328 -9.58 -18.00 -0.40
CA ARG A 328 -9.29 -18.43 -1.79
C ARG A 328 -8.00 -19.23 -1.91
N LYS A 329 -6.91 -18.81 -1.26
CA LYS A 329 -5.64 -19.56 -1.24
C LYS A 329 -5.83 -20.96 -0.62
N LYS A 330 -6.55 -21.02 0.49
CA LYS A 330 -6.90 -22.25 1.21
C LYS A 330 -7.75 -23.19 0.35
N GLU A 331 -8.81 -22.69 -0.28
CA GLU A 331 -9.66 -23.45 -1.21
C GLU A 331 -8.88 -23.95 -2.42
N THR A 332 -8.03 -23.11 -3.01
CA THR A 332 -7.18 -23.48 -4.16
C THR A 332 -6.20 -24.58 -3.76
N ARG A 333 -5.55 -24.45 -2.60
CA ARG A 333 -4.61 -25.45 -2.09
C ARG A 333 -5.30 -26.76 -1.72
N LEU A 334 -6.49 -26.68 -1.13
CA LEU A 334 -7.31 -27.86 -0.83
C LEU A 334 -7.66 -28.60 -2.11
N ARG A 335 -8.10 -27.89 -3.15
CA ARG A 335 -8.40 -28.46 -4.46
C ARG A 335 -7.17 -29.14 -5.09
N GLU A 336 -6.02 -28.47 -5.08
CA GLU A 336 -4.75 -29.05 -5.57
C GLU A 336 -4.39 -30.36 -4.85
N ILE A 337 -4.57 -30.39 -3.52
CA ILE A 337 -4.31 -31.59 -2.72
C ILE A 337 -5.28 -32.71 -3.09
N GLU A 338 -6.58 -32.43 -3.20
CA GLU A 338 -7.63 -33.42 -3.43
C GLU A 338 -7.65 -33.96 -4.86
N GLU A 339 -7.46 -33.09 -5.86
CA GLU A 339 -7.61 -33.43 -7.27
C GLU A 339 -6.29 -33.91 -7.91
N GLU A 340 -5.13 -33.42 -7.46
CA GLU A 340 -3.84 -33.72 -8.10
C GLU A 340 -2.89 -34.52 -7.21
N LEU A 341 -2.61 -34.03 -6.00
CA LEU A 341 -1.51 -34.56 -5.18
C LEU A 341 -1.85 -35.87 -4.47
N LEU A 342 -3.02 -35.97 -3.83
CA LEU A 342 -3.44 -37.19 -3.14
C LEU A 342 -3.64 -38.37 -4.12
N PRO A 343 -4.36 -38.24 -5.25
CA PRO A 343 -4.50 -39.34 -6.20
C PRO A 343 -3.14 -39.83 -6.71
N ARG A 344 -2.24 -38.91 -7.07
CA ARG A 344 -0.89 -39.26 -7.51
C ARG A 344 -0.10 -39.99 -6.43
N GLN A 345 -0.19 -39.54 -5.18
CA GLN A 345 0.56 -40.15 -4.09
C GLN A 345 0.00 -41.52 -3.70
N LEU A 346 -1.32 -41.72 -3.75
CA LEU A 346 -1.96 -43.02 -3.54
C LEU A 346 -1.53 -44.03 -4.61
N LEU A 347 -1.48 -43.63 -5.88
CA LEU A 347 -0.99 -44.48 -6.97
C LEU A 347 0.47 -44.91 -6.76
N LEU A 348 1.34 -44.02 -6.25
CA LEU A 348 2.74 -44.37 -5.94
C LEU A 348 2.85 -45.40 -4.81
N VAL A 349 2.02 -45.28 -3.76
CA VAL A 349 1.97 -46.24 -2.66
C VAL A 349 1.41 -47.59 -3.14
N GLU A 350 0.38 -47.58 -3.98
CA GLU A 350 -0.18 -48.79 -4.57
C GLU A 350 0.82 -49.48 -5.50
N ALA A 351 1.51 -48.74 -6.37
CA ALA A 351 2.55 -49.26 -7.25
C ALA A 351 3.72 -49.87 -6.46
N GLN A 352 4.15 -49.21 -5.38
CA GLN A 352 5.20 -49.72 -4.50
C GLN A 352 4.83 -51.06 -3.85
N SER A 353 3.58 -51.22 -3.44
CA SER A 353 3.12 -52.46 -2.79
C SER A 353 2.88 -53.63 -3.75
N ARG A 354 2.75 -53.36 -5.07
CA ARG A 354 2.50 -54.38 -6.09
C ARG A 354 3.73 -54.86 -6.85
N PHE A 355 4.84 -54.12 -6.81
CA PHE A 355 6.05 -54.47 -7.55
C PHE A 355 7.00 -55.32 -6.69
N GLU A 356 7.35 -56.51 -7.18
CA GLU A 356 8.42 -57.33 -6.61
C GLU A 356 9.77 -56.85 -7.17
N VAL A 357 10.74 -56.68 -6.27
CA VAL A 357 12.05 -56.09 -6.57
C VAL A 357 13.15 -57.09 -6.25
N SER A 358 14.28 -57.00 -6.96
CA SER A 358 15.44 -57.87 -6.74
C SER A 358 15.99 -57.69 -5.30
N GLN A 359 16.59 -58.75 -4.72
CA GLN A 359 17.15 -58.68 -3.37
C GLN A 359 18.20 -57.58 -3.18
N ASN A 360 18.89 -57.18 -4.26
CA ASN A 360 19.90 -56.13 -4.21
C ASN A 360 19.30 -54.71 -4.12
N ASP A 361 18.06 -54.52 -4.55
CA ASP A 361 17.38 -53.22 -4.59
C ASP A 361 16.28 -53.09 -3.52
N GLN A 362 16.07 -54.11 -2.70
CA GLN A 362 15.01 -54.15 -1.70
C GLN A 362 15.09 -52.98 -0.71
N LYS A 363 16.30 -52.65 -0.24
CA LYS A 363 16.51 -51.58 0.74
C LYS A 363 16.14 -50.20 0.19
N THR A 364 16.56 -49.90 -1.04
CA THR A 364 16.24 -48.62 -1.71
C THR A 364 14.76 -48.54 -2.05
N TRP A 365 14.13 -49.67 -2.39
CA TRP A 365 12.69 -49.76 -2.61
C TRP A 365 11.87 -49.50 -1.34
N ASP A 366 12.29 -50.05 -0.20
CA ASP A 366 11.66 -49.82 1.10
C ASP A 366 11.82 -48.36 1.56
N GLU A 367 13.00 -47.75 1.36
CA GLU A 367 13.24 -46.33 1.62
C GLU A 367 12.33 -45.42 0.77
N PHE A 368 12.13 -45.76 -0.51
CA PHE A 368 11.18 -45.07 -1.38
C PHE A 368 9.73 -45.21 -0.90
N GLY A 369 9.31 -46.41 -0.49
CA GLY A 369 7.99 -46.66 0.07
C GLY A 369 7.74 -45.86 1.35
N ASN A 370 8.74 -45.75 2.22
CA ASN A 370 8.66 -44.92 3.43
C ASN A 370 8.48 -43.44 3.12
N LYS A 371 9.25 -42.89 2.16
CA LYS A 371 9.07 -41.50 1.70
C LYS A 371 7.68 -41.26 1.12
N CYS A 372 7.15 -42.21 0.35
CA CYS A 372 5.81 -42.12 -0.22
C CYS A 372 4.71 -42.11 0.87
N ARG A 373 4.82 -42.97 1.89
CA ARG A 373 3.88 -42.99 3.03
C ARG A 373 3.96 -41.71 3.86
N GLN A 374 5.15 -41.23 4.17
CA GLN A 374 5.35 -39.96 4.88
C GLN A 374 4.73 -38.78 4.12
N LYS A 375 4.91 -38.75 2.78
CA LYS A 375 4.32 -37.70 1.95
C LYS A 375 2.79 -37.78 1.95
N LEU A 376 2.22 -38.99 1.91
CA LEU A 376 0.76 -39.20 2.00
C LEU A 376 0.21 -38.72 3.35
N GLU A 377 0.83 -39.10 4.47
CA GLU A 377 0.43 -38.65 5.80
C GLU A 377 0.50 -37.12 5.94
N SER A 378 1.54 -36.51 5.39
CA SER A 378 1.68 -35.05 5.33
C SER A 378 0.54 -34.40 4.56
N LEU A 379 0.17 -34.92 3.38
CA LEU A 379 -0.93 -34.38 2.56
C LEU A 379 -2.29 -34.54 3.26
N LEU A 380 -2.55 -35.69 3.90
CA LEU A 380 -3.79 -35.94 4.65
C LEU A 380 -3.90 -35.04 5.88
N SER A 381 -2.79 -34.77 6.57
CA SER A 381 -2.74 -33.82 7.68
C SER A 381 -3.00 -32.39 7.20
N GLU A 382 -2.37 -31.99 6.09
CA GLU A 382 -2.59 -30.68 5.46
C GLU A 382 -4.06 -30.51 5.05
N GLN A 383 -4.66 -31.49 4.38
CA GLN A 383 -6.08 -31.51 4.02
C GLN A 383 -6.98 -31.29 5.25
N ARG A 384 -6.79 -32.08 6.31
CA ARG A 384 -7.60 -31.96 7.54
C ARG A 384 -7.48 -30.58 8.20
N ASN A 385 -6.31 -29.95 8.13
CA ASN A 385 -6.12 -28.60 8.67
C ASN A 385 -6.79 -27.56 7.78
N LEU A 386 -6.73 -27.72 6.46
CA LEU A 386 -7.40 -26.85 5.50
C LEU A 386 -8.93 -27.02 5.49
N SER A 387 -9.48 -28.15 5.94
CA SER A 387 -10.94 -28.34 6.00
C SER A 387 -11.60 -27.73 7.25
N LYS A 388 -10.83 -27.28 8.25
CA LYS A 388 -11.42 -26.65 9.45
C LYS A 388 -11.91 -25.24 9.12
N GLU A 389 -13.21 -24.99 9.25
CA GLU A 389 -13.75 -23.63 9.18
C GLU A 389 -13.37 -22.86 10.45
N SER A 390 -13.00 -21.60 10.28
CA SER A 390 -12.92 -20.63 11.36
C SER A 390 -14.24 -19.89 11.41
N ASP A 391 -15.02 -20.13 12.46
CA ASP A 391 -16.20 -19.31 12.74
C ASP A 391 -15.77 -17.86 12.93
N SER A 392 -16.48 -16.95 12.29
CA SER A 392 -16.35 -15.54 12.63
C SER A 392 -17.71 -14.89 12.82
N SER A 393 -17.88 -14.32 14.01
CA SER A 393 -19.04 -13.52 14.40
C SER A 393 -18.84 -12.05 13.99
N ASN A 394 -19.94 -11.29 13.98
CA ASN A 394 -19.96 -9.91 13.50
C ASN A 394 -19.24 -8.93 14.46
N GLY A 395 -18.38 -8.08 13.88
CA GLY A 395 -17.64 -6.98 14.53
C GLY A 395 -16.18 -7.34 14.84
N ARG A 396 -15.23 -6.73 14.13
CA ARG A 396 -13.79 -7.08 14.23
C ARG A 396 -13.06 -6.28 15.31
N LYS A 397 -12.34 -6.98 16.18
CA LYS A 397 -11.46 -6.46 17.22
C LYS A 397 -10.01 -6.83 16.91
N ALA A 398 -9.05 -6.24 17.63
CA ALA A 398 -7.63 -6.55 17.46
C ALA A 398 -7.32 -8.06 17.56
N GLU A 399 -8.07 -8.81 18.38
CA GLU A 399 -7.95 -10.26 18.50
C GLU A 399 -8.19 -10.97 17.16
N ASP A 400 -9.18 -10.53 16.37
CA ASP A 400 -9.48 -11.11 15.05
C ASP A 400 -8.27 -11.00 14.10
N TRP A 401 -7.55 -9.89 14.18
CA TRP A 401 -6.39 -9.60 13.34
C TRP A 401 -5.13 -10.31 13.77
N ASN A 402 -4.99 -10.58 15.07
CA ASN A 402 -3.86 -11.37 15.56
C ASN A 402 -3.90 -12.81 15.03
N HIS A 403 -5.08 -13.34 14.68
CA HIS A 403 -5.19 -14.60 13.95
C HIS A 403 -4.73 -14.50 12.49
N LEU A 404 -4.62 -13.27 11.97
CA LEU A 404 -4.10 -13.07 10.63
C LEU A 404 -2.56 -13.03 10.61
N VAL A 405 -1.91 -12.40 11.57
CA VAL A 405 -0.43 -12.32 11.60
C VAL A 405 0.19 -13.69 11.82
#